data_AF-A0A5N7ARF5-F1
#
_entry.id   AF-A0A5N7ARF5-F1
#
_cell.length_a   1.000
_cell.length_b   1.000
_cell.length_c   1.000
_cell.angle_alpha   90.00
_cell.angle_beta   90.00
_cell.angle_gamma   90.00
#
_symmetry.space_group_name_H-M   'P 1'
#
loop_
_entity.id
_entity.type
_entity.pdbx_description
1 polymer ?
#
loop_
_entity_poly.entity_id
_entity_poly.type
_entity_poly.pdbx_seq_one_letter_code
_entity_poly.pdbx_strand_id
1 'polypeptide(L)'
;MQLRSTFTILALLATASAHVVSRDDSSDDSEPMANFSKSCGKVTIPKGGNYMEAECVAKDGSKKKSSLDLNFCIRQTYGGMEPHADGHFWGNPGCTGCQVDKNEQNILRCTCMGSQLNTFKTAELDLDRMVANSDGLLECYGHGAESA
;
A
#
# COMPACT_ATOMS: atom_id res chain seq x y z
N MET A 1 -61.01 -14.89 -60.33
CA MET A 1 -61.06 -14.43 -58.91
C MET A 1 -59.64 -14.39 -58.38
N GLN A 2 -59.36 -13.32 -57.64
CA GLN A 2 -58.08 -12.95 -57.05
C GLN A 2 -57.46 -14.07 -56.21
N LEU A 3 -56.14 -14.12 -56.12
CA LEU A 3 -55.45 -13.85 -54.85
C LEU A 3 -54.00 -13.46 -55.13
N ARG A 4 -53.65 -12.25 -54.71
CA ARG A 4 -52.29 -11.72 -54.67
C ARG A 4 -51.58 -12.35 -53.48
N SER A 5 -50.43 -12.98 -53.69
CA SER A 5 -49.49 -13.29 -52.61
C SER A 5 -48.12 -12.73 -52.99
N THR A 6 -47.86 -11.53 -52.48
CA THR A 6 -46.54 -10.90 -52.45
C THR A 6 -45.69 -11.64 -51.41
N PHE A 7 -44.62 -12.30 -51.85
CA PHE A 7 -43.60 -12.86 -50.96
C PHE A 7 -42.57 -11.77 -50.64
N THR A 8 -42.63 -11.25 -49.42
CA THR A 8 -41.64 -10.31 -48.89
C THR A 8 -40.40 -11.10 -48.46
N ILE A 9 -39.29 -10.93 -49.17
CA ILE A 9 -38.00 -11.51 -48.81
C ILE A 9 -37.38 -10.60 -47.74
N LEU A 10 -37.39 -11.05 -46.48
CA LEU A 10 -36.69 -10.39 -45.38
C LEU A 10 -35.26 -10.93 -45.33
N ALA A 11 -34.31 -10.17 -45.86
CA ALA A 11 -32.88 -10.50 -45.75
C ALA A 11 -32.40 -10.23 -44.31
N LEU A 12 -32.13 -11.28 -43.54
CA LEU A 12 -31.39 -11.16 -42.28
C LEU A 12 -29.91 -10.89 -42.61
N LEU A 13 -29.49 -9.63 -42.43
CA LEU A 13 -28.08 -9.29 -42.34
C LEU A 13 -27.59 -9.69 -40.95
N ALA A 14 -26.99 -10.88 -40.83
CA ALA A 14 -26.21 -11.25 -39.67
C ALA A 14 -24.87 -10.50 -39.76
N THR A 15 -24.81 -9.28 -39.22
CA THR A 15 -23.53 -8.62 -38.94
C THR A 15 -22.89 -9.33 -37.75
N ALA A 16 -22.00 -10.28 -38.04
CA ALA A 16 -21.08 -10.78 -37.04
C ALA A 16 -20.14 -9.64 -36.66
N SER A 17 -20.49 -8.88 -35.63
CA SER A 17 -19.56 -7.96 -34.99
C SER A 17 -18.52 -8.82 -34.27
N ALA A 18 -17.38 -9.03 -34.93
CA ALA A 18 -16.17 -9.46 -34.24
C ALA A 18 -15.78 -8.34 -33.28
N HIS A 19 -16.32 -8.37 -32.06
CA HIS A 19 -15.75 -7.62 -30.96
C HIS A 19 -14.35 -8.20 -30.76
N VAL A 20 -13.35 -7.48 -31.29
CA VAL A 20 -11.98 -7.60 -30.81
C VAL A 20 -12.04 -7.27 -29.32
N VAL A 21 -12.15 -8.30 -28.51
CA VAL A 21 -11.84 -8.22 -27.09
C VAL A 21 -10.32 -8.07 -27.06
N SER A 22 -9.87 -6.81 -27.03
CA SER A 22 -8.54 -6.49 -26.54
C SER A 22 -8.53 -6.89 -25.07
N ARG A 23 -8.07 -8.12 -24.80
CA ARG A 23 -7.58 -8.49 -23.48
C ARG A 23 -6.27 -7.75 -23.31
N ASP A 24 -6.33 -6.60 -22.66
CA ASP A 24 -5.15 -6.01 -22.04
C ASP A 24 -4.77 -6.91 -20.85
N ASP A 25 -4.07 -8.00 -21.16
CA ASP A 25 -3.38 -8.85 -20.18
C ASP A 25 -2.11 -8.12 -19.70
N SER A 26 -2.28 -7.17 -18.77
CA SER A 26 -1.27 -6.82 -17.76
C SER A 26 -1.81 -5.74 -16.82
N SER A 27 -2.82 -6.07 -16.02
CA SER A 27 -2.96 -5.41 -14.73
C SER A 27 -1.87 -5.99 -13.82
N ASP A 28 -0.67 -5.41 -13.91
CA ASP A 28 0.21 -5.41 -12.76
C ASP A 28 -0.47 -4.49 -11.74
N ASP A 29 -1.44 -5.03 -11.01
CA ASP A 29 -2.21 -4.36 -9.95
C ASP A 29 -1.32 -4.07 -8.72
N SER A 30 -0.06 -3.72 -8.94
CA SER A 30 0.85 -3.22 -7.92
C SER A 30 0.62 -1.72 -7.77
N GLU A 31 -0.10 -1.35 -6.71
CA GLU A 31 -0.18 0.03 -6.22
C GLU A 31 1.23 0.68 -6.27
N PRO A 32 1.37 1.90 -6.81
CA PRO A 32 2.67 2.53 -7.00
C PRO A 32 3.38 2.72 -5.65
N MET A 33 4.63 2.26 -5.57
CA MET A 33 5.45 2.38 -4.36
C MET A 33 5.84 3.84 -4.07
N ALA A 34 5.69 4.26 -2.82
CA ALA A 34 6.05 5.57 -2.31
C ALA A 34 7.59 5.78 -2.20
N ASN A 35 8.35 4.72 -1.92
CA ASN A 35 9.82 4.67 -2.03
C ASN A 35 10.60 5.71 -1.18
N PHE A 36 10.25 5.95 0.09
CA PHE A 36 11.06 6.83 0.95
C PHE A 36 12.54 6.40 1.03
N SER A 37 12.82 5.09 0.95
CA SER A 37 14.17 4.51 1.09
C SER A 37 15.18 5.06 0.07
N LYS A 38 14.71 5.56 -1.08
CA LYS A 38 15.56 6.18 -2.11
C LYS A 38 16.25 7.47 -1.63
N SER A 39 15.72 8.11 -0.60
CA SER A 39 16.18 9.43 -0.13
C SER A 39 16.23 9.56 1.38
N CYS A 40 15.95 8.49 2.12
CA CYS A 40 16.06 8.42 3.57
C CYS A 40 16.97 7.27 3.99
N GLY A 41 17.64 7.42 5.12
CA GLY A 41 18.43 6.35 5.74
C GLY A 41 18.43 6.45 7.26
N LYS A 42 19.21 5.59 7.92
CA LYS A 42 19.25 5.48 9.39
C LYS A 42 17.86 5.22 9.99
N VAL A 43 17.10 4.35 9.35
CA VAL A 43 15.73 4.05 9.74
C VAL A 43 15.73 3.29 11.06
N THR A 44 14.90 3.71 12.02
CA THR A 44 14.74 3.02 13.30
C THR A 44 13.30 3.06 13.80
N ILE A 45 12.95 2.08 14.64
CA ILE A 45 11.70 2.05 15.41
C ILE A 45 12.08 2.14 16.90
N PRO A 46 12.22 3.35 17.48
CA PRO A 46 12.55 3.49 18.89
C PRO A 46 11.57 2.72 19.78
N LYS A 47 12.12 2.05 20.81
CA LYS A 47 11.36 1.34 21.85
C LYS A 47 10.42 0.24 21.33
N GLY A 48 10.57 -0.22 20.08
CA GLY A 48 9.69 -1.22 19.50
C GLY A 48 8.24 -0.74 19.27
N GLY A 49 8.08 0.58 19.14
CA GLY A 49 6.82 1.30 19.04
C GLY A 49 6.20 1.36 17.64
N ASN A 50 5.37 2.38 17.45
CA ASN A 50 4.76 2.80 16.18
C ASN A 50 5.49 3.97 15.52
N TYR A 51 6.38 4.65 16.22
CA TYR A 51 7.13 5.77 15.64
C TYR A 51 8.29 5.24 14.80
N MET A 52 8.35 5.70 13.55
CA MET A 52 9.47 5.49 12.65
C MET A 52 10.31 6.76 12.57
N GLU A 53 11.59 6.63 12.89
CA GLU A 53 12.55 7.72 12.75
C GLU A 53 13.48 7.45 11.56
N ALA A 54 13.80 8.50 10.79
CA ALA A 54 14.79 8.44 9.72
C ALA A 54 15.48 9.80 9.51
N GLU A 55 16.61 9.78 8.80
CA GLU A 55 17.26 10.96 8.25
C GLU A 55 17.00 11.02 6.74
N CYS A 56 16.28 12.04 6.29
CA CYS A 56 15.79 12.20 4.92
C CYS A 56 16.41 13.41 4.22
N VAL A 57 16.69 13.28 2.93
CA VAL A 57 17.24 14.34 2.08
C VAL A 57 16.09 15.20 1.55
N ALA A 58 16.13 16.50 1.80
CA ALA A 58 15.20 17.49 1.27
C ALA A 58 15.56 17.90 -0.16
N LYS A 59 14.68 18.66 -0.83
CA LYS A 59 14.87 19.09 -2.22
C LYS A 59 16.10 20.00 -2.40
N ASP A 60 16.48 20.73 -1.37
CA ASP A 60 17.68 21.57 -1.33
C ASP A 60 18.97 20.77 -1.03
N GLY A 61 18.86 19.45 -0.85
CA GLY A 61 19.97 18.56 -0.49
C GLY A 61 20.32 18.54 1.01
N SER A 62 19.65 19.34 1.83
CA SER A 62 19.81 19.28 3.29
C SER A 62 19.27 17.95 3.83
N LYS A 63 19.80 17.52 4.98
CA LYS A 63 19.32 16.33 5.68
C LYS A 63 18.50 16.74 6.88
N LYS A 64 17.28 16.23 6.98
CA LYS A 64 16.37 16.47 8.10
C LYS A 64 16.13 15.15 8.85
N LYS A 65 16.07 15.24 10.17
CA LYS A 65 15.55 14.14 10.99
C LYS A 65 14.02 14.22 10.95
N SER A 66 13.38 13.08 10.79
CA SER A 66 11.94 12.99 10.66
C SER A 66 11.42 11.85 11.51
N SER A 67 10.26 12.04 12.14
CA SER A 67 9.57 11.02 12.94
C SER A 67 8.11 10.91 12.49
N LEU A 68 7.69 9.74 12.05
CA LEU A 68 6.34 9.46 11.56
C LEU A 68 5.66 8.45 12.46
N ASP A 69 4.44 8.74 12.89
CA ASP A 69 3.58 7.77 13.58
C ASP A 69 2.95 6.82 12.55
N LEU A 70 3.41 5.56 12.53
CA LEU A 70 2.95 4.55 11.59
C LEU A 70 1.53 4.03 11.87
N ASN A 71 0.89 4.40 13.00
CA ASN A 71 -0.53 4.07 13.17
C ASN A 71 -1.36 4.69 12.05
N PHE A 72 -1.08 5.94 11.65
CA PHE A 72 -1.80 6.56 10.53
C PHE A 72 -1.58 5.87 9.17
N CYS A 73 -0.59 4.97 9.07
CA CYS A 73 -0.19 4.35 7.82
C CYS A 73 -0.49 2.85 7.73
N ILE A 74 -0.69 2.18 8.87
CA ILE A 74 -0.74 0.71 8.95
C ILE A 74 -1.94 0.31 9.79
N ARG A 75 -2.73 -0.64 9.27
CA ARG A 75 -3.69 -1.40 10.08
C ARG A 75 -3.15 -2.78 10.40
N GLN A 76 -3.50 -3.26 11.59
CA GLN A 76 -3.36 -4.69 11.88
C GLN A 76 -4.55 -5.43 11.26
N THR A 77 -4.27 -6.58 10.68
CA THR A 77 -5.28 -7.56 10.27
C THR A 77 -4.93 -8.91 10.88
N TYR A 78 -5.88 -9.84 10.93
CA TYR A 78 -5.57 -11.23 11.32
C TYR A 78 -4.51 -11.89 10.41
N GLY A 79 -4.30 -11.31 9.22
CA GLY A 79 -3.24 -11.63 8.26
C GLY A 79 -1.87 -11.07 8.62
N GLY A 80 -1.77 -9.99 9.40
CA GLY A 80 -0.52 -9.34 9.78
C GLY A 80 -0.66 -7.81 9.77
N MET A 81 0.13 -7.15 8.94
CA MET A 81 0.14 -5.70 8.76
C MET A 81 -0.19 -5.36 7.30
N GLU A 82 -1.01 -4.35 7.10
CA GLU A 82 -1.38 -3.86 5.77
C GLU A 82 -1.31 -2.33 5.72
N PRO A 83 -0.85 -1.75 4.60
CA PRO A 83 -0.96 -0.31 4.38
C PRO A 83 -2.43 0.13 4.42
N HIS A 84 -2.72 1.18 5.18
CA HIS A 84 -4.06 1.73 5.31
C HIS A 84 -4.01 3.14 5.90
N ALA A 85 -4.70 4.10 5.27
CA ALA A 85 -4.89 5.43 5.84
C ALA A 85 -5.71 5.35 7.15
N ASP A 86 -5.37 6.15 8.15
CA ASP A 86 -6.02 6.12 9.47
C ASP A 86 -6.06 4.72 10.09
N GLY A 87 -5.00 3.94 9.85
CA GLY A 87 -4.80 2.64 10.48
C GLY A 87 -4.60 2.77 12.00
N HIS A 88 -4.48 1.62 12.67
CA HIS A 88 -4.14 1.51 14.09
C HIS A 88 -3.58 0.11 14.30
N PHE A 89 -2.29 -0.10 14.00
CA PHE A 89 -1.68 -1.42 14.08
C PHE A 89 -1.03 -1.70 15.43
N TRP A 90 -0.51 -0.69 16.11
CA TRP A 90 0.31 -0.86 17.31
C TRP A 90 -0.50 -0.68 18.59
N GLY A 91 -0.25 -1.56 19.57
CA GLY A 91 -0.96 -1.54 20.86
C GLY A 91 -1.66 -2.87 21.17
N ASN A 92 -2.63 -2.84 22.08
CA ASN A 92 -3.39 -4.02 22.52
C ASN A 92 -4.90 -3.84 22.31
N PRO A 93 -5.57 -4.70 21.51
CA PRO A 93 -5.01 -5.77 20.69
C PRO A 93 -4.33 -5.20 19.43
N GLY A 94 -3.16 -5.74 19.04
CA GLY A 94 -2.41 -5.22 17.91
C GLY A 94 -1.02 -5.85 17.75
N CYS A 95 -0.09 -5.05 17.25
CA CYS A 95 1.31 -5.37 17.06
C CYS A 95 2.19 -4.74 18.13
N THR A 96 3.30 -5.41 18.47
CA THR A 96 4.32 -4.96 19.42
C THR A 96 5.71 -5.40 18.97
N GLY A 97 6.76 -4.85 19.61
CA GLY A 97 8.13 -5.29 19.40
C GLY A 97 8.63 -5.03 17.97
N CYS A 98 8.24 -3.90 17.40
CA CYS A 98 8.52 -3.57 16.01
C CYS A 98 9.98 -3.17 15.78
N GLN A 99 10.56 -3.58 14.67
CA GLN A 99 11.91 -3.22 14.26
C GLN A 99 12.01 -3.21 12.74
N VAL A 100 12.89 -2.39 12.18
CA VAL A 100 13.27 -2.52 10.77
C VAL A 100 14.39 -3.55 10.61
N ASP A 101 14.37 -4.27 9.50
CA ASP A 101 15.46 -5.18 9.15
C ASP A 101 16.78 -4.39 8.95
N LYS A 102 17.90 -4.95 9.39
CA LYS A 102 19.21 -4.28 9.31
C LYS A 102 19.82 -4.34 7.90
N ASN A 103 19.48 -5.39 7.15
CA ASN A 103 19.92 -5.60 5.78
C ASN A 103 18.94 -4.95 4.80
N GLU A 104 17.65 -4.92 5.16
CA GLU A 104 16.57 -4.35 4.35
C GLU A 104 15.83 -3.28 5.17
N GLN A 105 16.43 -2.10 5.31
CA GLN A 105 15.97 -1.02 6.21
C GLN A 105 14.55 -0.48 5.92
N ASN A 106 13.92 -0.88 4.82
CA ASN A 106 12.53 -0.60 4.47
C ASN A 106 11.54 -1.69 4.93
N ILE A 107 11.99 -2.84 5.43
CA ILE A 107 11.10 -3.91 5.90
C ILE A 107 10.84 -3.74 7.40
N LEU A 108 9.60 -3.41 7.76
CA LEU A 108 9.11 -3.40 9.14
C LEU A 108 8.72 -4.81 9.58
N ARG A 109 9.31 -5.28 10.67
CA ARG A 109 9.00 -6.56 11.31
C ARG A 109 8.41 -6.33 12.70
N CYS A 110 7.23 -6.88 12.96
CA CYS A 110 6.56 -6.78 14.26
C CYS A 110 6.02 -8.14 14.73
N THR A 111 5.65 -8.25 16.00
CA THR A 111 4.88 -9.38 16.55
C THR A 111 3.42 -8.94 16.72
N CYS A 112 2.51 -9.53 15.96
CA CYS A 112 1.11 -9.12 15.88
C CYS A 112 0.17 -10.24 16.31
N MET A 113 -0.99 -9.86 16.88
CA MET A 113 -2.06 -10.81 17.15
C MET A 113 -2.54 -11.47 15.84
N GLY A 114 -2.68 -12.79 15.83
CA GLY A 114 -3.20 -13.58 14.72
C GLY A 114 -4.71 -13.77 14.79
N SER A 115 -5.23 -14.62 13.90
CA SER A 115 -6.67 -14.95 13.85
C SER A 115 -7.19 -15.70 15.07
N GLN A 116 -6.30 -16.39 15.79
CA GLN A 116 -6.62 -17.05 17.04
C GLN A 116 -6.31 -16.12 18.20
N LEU A 117 -7.27 -15.94 19.11
CA LEU A 117 -7.10 -15.11 20.30
C LEU A 117 -5.83 -15.52 21.07
N ASN A 118 -5.06 -14.51 21.50
CA ASN A 118 -3.79 -14.67 22.21
C ASN A 118 -2.69 -15.44 21.45
N THR A 119 -2.86 -15.71 20.16
CA THR A 119 -1.80 -16.23 19.31
C THR A 119 -1.11 -15.06 18.64
N PHE A 120 0.21 -14.99 18.73
CA PHE A 120 1.02 -13.93 18.14
C PHE A 120 1.93 -14.51 17.06
N LYS A 121 2.07 -13.78 15.96
CA LYS A 121 2.93 -14.16 14.84
C LYS A 121 3.79 -12.99 14.40
N THR A 122 4.94 -13.30 13.81
CA THR A 122 5.73 -12.30 13.12
C THR A 122 5.01 -11.85 11.85
N ALA A 123 4.91 -10.55 11.66
CA ALA A 123 4.42 -9.93 10.44
C ALA A 123 5.51 -9.02 9.87
N GLU A 124 5.58 -8.95 8.55
CA GLU A 124 6.48 -8.09 7.81
C GLU A 124 5.68 -7.16 6.91
N LEU A 125 6.16 -5.95 6.73
CA LEU A 125 5.59 -5.00 5.78
C LEU A 125 6.70 -4.16 5.17
N ASP A 126 6.73 -4.10 3.84
CA ASP A 126 7.57 -3.16 3.12
C ASP A 126 7.01 -1.74 3.23
N LEU A 127 7.76 -0.88 3.94
CA LEU A 127 7.44 0.52 4.18
C LEU A 127 7.50 1.36 2.90
N ASP A 128 8.28 0.95 1.89
CA ASP A 128 8.33 1.66 0.60
C ASP A 128 7.01 1.60 -0.16
N ARG A 129 6.08 0.71 0.24
CA ARG A 129 4.74 0.67 -0.33
C ARG A 129 3.92 1.93 -0.04
N MET A 130 4.13 2.59 1.10
CA MET A 130 3.25 3.69 1.53
C MET A 130 3.94 4.86 2.22
N VAL A 131 5.19 4.72 2.65
CA VAL A 131 5.96 5.80 3.26
C VAL A 131 6.72 6.52 2.15
N ALA A 132 6.53 7.84 2.08
CA ALA A 132 7.22 8.74 1.17
C ALA A 132 8.15 9.68 1.94
N ASN A 133 9.04 10.34 1.20
CA ASN A 133 9.79 11.50 1.67
C ASN A 133 9.28 12.76 0.96
N SER A 134 8.75 13.68 1.75
CA SER A 134 8.21 14.97 1.33
C SER A 134 9.12 16.09 1.85
N ASP A 135 10.06 16.52 1.01
CA ASP A 135 11.04 17.58 1.32
C ASP A 135 11.82 17.37 2.64
N GLY A 136 12.25 16.13 2.88
CA GLY A 136 13.01 15.73 4.06
C GLY A 136 12.14 15.32 5.25
N LEU A 137 10.81 15.30 5.09
CA LEU A 137 9.86 14.82 6.10
C LEU A 137 9.19 13.54 5.61
N LEU A 138 9.16 12.51 6.45
CA LEU A 138 8.42 11.29 6.20
C LEU A 138 6.92 11.61 6.14
N GLU A 139 6.20 10.97 5.23
CA GLU A 139 4.74 11.07 5.17
C GLU A 139 4.10 9.76 4.70
N CYS A 140 2.82 9.58 5.00
CA CYS A 140 1.95 8.56 4.42
C CYS A 140 0.53 9.11 4.34
N TYR A 141 -0.19 8.89 3.24
CA TYR A 141 -1.61 9.26 3.11
C TYR A 141 -1.96 10.72 3.54
N GLY A 142 -1.04 11.66 3.37
CA GLY A 142 -1.21 13.06 3.80
C GLY A 142 -0.92 13.34 5.29
N HIS A 143 -0.59 12.31 6.08
CA HIS A 143 -0.06 12.44 7.43
C HIS A 143 1.46 12.58 7.35
N GLY A 144 1.95 13.78 7.59
CA GLY A 144 3.38 14.08 7.66
C GLY A 144 3.95 13.88 9.06
N ALA A 145 5.28 13.76 9.11
CA ALA A 145 6.03 13.83 10.35
C ALA A 145 5.79 15.18 11.05
N GLU A 146 5.51 15.13 12.35
CA GLU A 146 5.52 16.34 13.17
C GLU A 146 6.94 16.89 13.21
N SER A 147 7.09 18.20 12.95
CA SER A 147 8.39 18.85 13.05
C SER A 147 8.84 18.83 14.51
N ALA A 148 9.88 18.05 14.82
CA ALA A 148 10.49 17.96 16.13
C ALA A 148 11.26 19.23 16.53
#